data_AF-A0A528AY89-F1
#
_entry.id   AF-A0A528AY89-F1
#
_cell.length_a   1.000
_cell.length_b   1.000
_cell.length_c   1.000
_cell.angle_alpha   90.00
_cell.angle_beta   90.00
_cell.angle_gamma   90.00
#
_symmetry.space_group_name_H-M   'P 1'
#
loop_
_entity.id
_entity.type
_entity.pdbx_description
1 polymer ?
#
loop_
_entity_poly.entity_id
_entity_poly.type
_entity_poly.pdbx_seq_one_letter_code
_entity_poly.pdbx_strand_id
1 'polypeptide(L)' 'MRVLITGAAGMVGRKLIARLAKDGTLSGRKIAALDLHD' A
#
# COMPACT_ATOMS: atom_id res chain seq x y z
N MET A 1 -10.61 2.79 -3.40
CA MET A 1 -9.72 2.13 -4.39
C MET A 1 -9.05 0.93 -3.74
N ARG A 2 -8.92 -0.20 -4.46
CA ARG A 2 -8.14 -1.35 -3.99
C ARG A 2 -6.77 -1.33 -4.65
N VAL A 3 -5.71 -1.62 -3.90
CA VAL A 3 -4.32 -1.57 -4.40
C VAL A 3 -3.63 -2.89 -4.09
N LEU A 4 -3.08 -3.51 -5.12
CA LEU A 4 -2.24 -4.71 -5.02
C LEU A 4 -0.76 -4.28 -4.93
N ILE A 5 -0.02 -4.84 -3.97
CA ILE A 5 1.42 -4.65 -3.84
C ILE A 5 2.09 -6.03 -3.88
N THR A 6 2.97 -6.23 -4.86
CA THR A 6 3.86 -7.39 -4.98
C THR A 6 5.22 -7.09 -4.36
N GLY A 7 5.95 -8.11 -3.90
CA GLY A 7 7.20 -7.90 -3.15
C GLY A 7 6.97 -7.17 -1.83
N ALA A 8 5.80 -7.37 -1.21
CA ALA A 8 5.34 -6.63 -0.04
C ALA A 8 6.25 -6.85 1.19
N ALA A 9 6.94 -7.98 1.28
CA ALA A 9 7.85 -8.29 2.39
C ALA A 9 9.23 -7.62 2.22
N GLY A 10 9.58 -7.20 1.00
CA GLY A 10 10.82 -6.52 0.68
C GLY A 10 10.99 -5.17 1.39
N MET A 11 12.22 -4.65 1.40
CA MET A 11 12.55 -3.38 2.05
C MET A 11 11.68 -2.22 1.53
N VAL A 12 11.48 -2.17 0.21
CA VAL A 12 10.68 -1.13 -0.45
C VAL A 12 9.20 -1.34 -0.17
N GLY A 13 8.70 -2.57 -0.31
CA GLY A 13 7.30 -2.92 -0.04
C GLY A 13 6.86 -2.47 1.35
N ARG A 14 7.63 -2.83 2.39
CA ARG A 14 7.32 -2.43 3.78
C ARG A 14 7.27 -0.92 3.98
N LYS A 15 8.20 -0.15 3.39
CA LYS A 15 8.21 1.32 3.48
C LYS A 15 7.01 1.94 2.76
N LEU A 16 6.68 1.42 1.57
CA LEU A 16 5.52 1.87 0.80
C LEU A 16 4.22 1.61 1.55
N ILE A 17 4.03 0.41 2.08
CA ILE A 17 2.84 0.02 2.86
C ILE A 17 2.69 0.94 4.08
N ALA A 18 3.77 1.17 4.84
CA ALA A 18 3.74 2.05 6.00
C ALA A 18 3.31 3.49 5.61
N ARG A 19 3.80 4.01 4.48
CA ARG A 19 3.41 5.34 4.00
C ARG A 19 1.95 5.38 3.53
N LEU A 20 1.52 4.41 2.72
CA LEU A 20 0.13 4.33 2.23
C LEU A 20 -0.88 4.14 3.36
N ALA A 21 -0.55 3.33 4.37
CA ALA A 21 -1.38 3.15 5.55
C ALA A 21 -1.49 4.45 6.36
N LYS A 22 -0.39 5.20 6.51
CA LYS A 22 -0.38 6.52 7.17
C LYS A 22 -1.21 7.55 6.41
N ASP A 23 -1.11 7.58 5.09
CA ASP A 23 -1.75 8.61 4.27
C ASP A 23 -3.23 8.28 3.99
N GLY A 24 -3.62 7.00 3.97
CA GLY A 24 -5.00 6.52 3.80
C GLY A 24 -5.64 6.85 2.44
N THR A 25 -4.93 7.58 1.59
CA THR A 25 -5.36 8.05 0.29
C THR A 25 -4.22 7.93 -0.71
N LEU A 26 -4.57 7.74 -1.98
CA LEU A 26 -3.63 7.77 -3.09
C LEU A 26 -4.27 8.55 -4.24
N SER A 27 -3.59 9.61 -4.69
CA SER A 27 -4.11 10.57 -5.68
C SER A 27 -5.47 11.16 -5.26
N GLY A 28 -5.62 11.55 -3.99
CA GLY A 28 -6.86 12.12 -3.44
C GLY A 28 -8.02 11.12 -3.29
N ARG A 29 -7.84 9.85 -3.66
CA ARG A 29 -8.85 8.79 -3.54
C ARG A 29 -8.57 7.92 -2.33
N LYS A 30 -9.60 7.64 -1.52
CA LYS A 30 -9.48 6.78 -0.34
C LYS A 30 -9.04 5.36 -0.73
N ILE A 31 -8.02 4.85 -0.02
CA ILE A 31 -7.61 3.45 -0.10
C ILE A 31 -8.63 2.65 0.72
N ALA A 32 -9.30 1.71 0.07
CA ALA A 32 -10.31 0.86 0.68
C ALA A 32 -9.73 -0.47 1.16
N ALA A 33 -8.69 -0.97 0.47
CA ALA A 33 -7.97 -2.19 0.84
C ALA A 33 -6.56 -2.15 0.24
N LEU A 34 -5.62 -2.78 0.94
CA LEU A 34 -4.28 -3.10 0.47
C LEU A 34 -4.16 -4.63 0.43
N ASP A 35 -3.98 -5.19 -0.77
CA ASP A 35 -3.75 -6.62 -0.98
C ASP A 35 -2.24 -6.83 -1.11
N LEU A 36 -1.64 -7.54 -0.16
CA LEU A 36 -0.18 -7.65 -0.01
C LEU A 36 0.29 -9.05 -0.40
N HIS A 37 1.15 -9.12 -1.40
CA HIS A 37 1.73 -10.37 -1.90
C HIS A 37 3.25 -10.25 -1.99
N ASP A 38 3.96 -11.35 -1.76
CA ASP A 38 5.40 -11.48 -1.96
C ASP A 38 5.68 -12.55 -3.02
#